data_AF-A0A8T6NXB7-F1
#
_entry.id   AF-A0A8T6NXB7-F1
#
_cell.length_a   1.000
_cell.length_b   1.000
_cell.length_c   1.000
_cell.angle_alpha   90.00
_cell.angle_beta   90.00
_cell.angle_gamma   90.00
#
_symmetry.space_group_name_H-M   'P 1'
#
loop_
_entity.id
_entity.type
_entity.pdbx_description
1 polymer ?
#
loop_
_entity_poly.entity_id
_entity_poly.type
_entity_poly.pdbx_seq_one_letter_code
_entity_poly.pdbx_strand_id
1 'polypeptide(L)'
;MIQQYCTVCGALLEEPHEFESRTYCDTHYNRFSLDVPGVWRAVSVSVLTLFVQSVAIALLALVLPPLESGPLRLGFGLIVATFPAAVWLIVMLQTTQSNRVSSLLVTIFVLAALAAAAFTRPFLNEFIGLAEWLTRTTVIYRFLGNILVAGMTHAFLVFAIIRFTVWMNPVFERRVDGVMYGAAAGWGYATAINILFVLD
;
A
#
# COMPACT_ATOMS: atom_id res chain seq x y z
N MET A 1 15.90 -37.14 -5.66
CA MET A 1 15.80 -35.97 -4.76
C MET A 1 15.89 -34.72 -5.61
N ILE A 2 14.92 -33.83 -5.54
CA ILE A 2 15.00 -32.52 -6.21
C ILE A 2 15.93 -31.67 -5.35
N GLN A 3 17.03 -31.16 -5.93
CA GLN A 3 17.91 -30.22 -5.23
C GLN A 3 17.13 -28.94 -4.92
N GLN A 4 17.07 -28.58 -3.64
CA GLN A 4 16.45 -27.33 -3.20
C GLN A 4 17.51 -26.27 -2.95
N TYR A 5 17.17 -25.02 -3.26
CA TYR A 5 18.05 -23.86 -3.08
C TYR A 5 17.38 -22.85 -2.15
N CYS A 6 18.17 -22.09 -1.41
CA CYS A 6 17.66 -20.97 -0.62
C CYS A 6 17.09 -19.89 -1.54
N THR A 7 15.85 -19.45 -1.31
CA THR A 7 15.20 -18.40 -2.12
C THR A 7 15.88 -17.03 -2.01
N VAL A 8 16.68 -16.80 -0.95
CA VAL A 8 17.34 -15.51 -0.70
C VAL A 8 18.76 -15.49 -1.26
N CYS A 9 19.61 -16.47 -0.93
CA CYS A 9 21.02 -16.47 -1.34
C CYS A 9 21.37 -17.47 -2.45
N GLY A 10 20.43 -18.35 -2.86
CA GLY A 10 20.69 -19.37 -3.88
C GLY A 10 21.60 -20.52 -3.46
N ALA A 11 21.96 -20.64 -2.17
CA ALA A 11 22.77 -21.74 -1.68
C ALA A 11 22.02 -23.08 -1.77
N LEU A 12 22.73 -24.16 -2.12
CA LEU A 12 22.20 -25.52 -2.09
C LEU A 12 21.87 -25.92 -0.64
N LEU A 13 20.71 -26.54 -0.43
CA LEU A 13 20.23 -26.93 0.89
C LEU A 13 20.35 -28.44 1.09
N GLU A 14 21.01 -28.85 2.18
CA GLU A 14 20.99 -30.22 2.67
C GLU A 14 19.74 -30.45 3.55
N GLU A 15 19.46 -29.51 4.45
CA GLU A 15 18.27 -29.49 5.31
C GLU A 15 17.49 -28.17 5.09
N PRO A 16 16.46 -28.18 4.24
CA PRO A 16 15.70 -26.98 3.91
C PRO A 16 14.66 -26.64 4.99
N HIS A 17 14.59 -25.38 5.40
CA HIS A 17 13.45 -24.86 6.16
C HIS A 17 12.39 -24.31 5.21
N GLU A 18 11.16 -24.81 5.32
CA GLU A 18 10.05 -24.40 4.45
C GLU A 18 9.09 -23.43 5.15
N PHE A 19 8.73 -22.34 4.47
CA PHE A 19 7.66 -21.43 4.88
C PHE A 19 6.89 -20.96 3.65
N GLU A 20 5.59 -21.26 3.58
CA GLU A 20 4.66 -20.83 2.52
C GLU A 20 5.29 -20.83 1.10
N SER A 21 5.59 -22.02 0.59
CA SER A 21 6.21 -22.25 -0.73
C SER A 21 7.62 -21.68 -0.94
N ARG A 22 8.32 -21.26 0.13
CA ARG A 22 9.71 -20.79 0.09
C ARG A 22 10.62 -21.67 0.94
N THR A 23 11.88 -21.77 0.53
CA THR A 23 12.94 -22.58 1.15
C THR A 23 14.08 -21.69 1.65
N TYR A 24 14.53 -21.92 2.87
CA TYR A 24 15.54 -21.11 3.55
C TYR A 24 16.69 -21.97 4.07
N CYS A 25 17.91 -21.43 4.05
CA CYS A 25 19.00 -21.95 4.88
C CYS A 25 18.84 -21.47 6.33
N ASP A 26 19.54 -22.10 7.27
CA ASP A 26 19.47 -21.76 8.70
C ASP A 26 19.67 -20.27 8.97
N THR A 27 20.61 -19.63 8.26
CA THR A 27 20.91 -18.21 8.47
C THR A 27 19.74 -17.31 8.11
N HIS A 28 19.09 -17.54 6.96
CA HIS A 28 17.97 -16.71 6.52
C HIS A 28 16.68 -17.07 7.27
N TYR A 29 16.50 -18.33 7.63
CA TYR A 29 15.37 -18.76 8.44
C TYR A 29 15.39 -18.09 9.82
N ASN A 30 16.55 -18.07 10.48
CA ASN A 30 16.72 -17.41 11.79
C ASN A 30 16.57 -15.88 11.71
N ARG A 31 16.86 -15.28 10.55
CA ARG A 31 16.64 -13.84 10.31
C ARG A 31 15.22 -13.50 9.92
N PHE A 32 14.44 -14.46 9.43
CA PHE A 32 13.11 -14.23 8.87
C PHE A 32 12.14 -13.61 9.88
N SER A 33 12.26 -14.00 11.16
CA SER A 33 11.45 -13.49 12.27
C SER A 33 11.97 -12.18 12.87
N LEU A 34 13.17 -11.73 12.49
CA LEU A 34 13.74 -10.50 13.03
C LEU A 34 12.99 -9.28 12.54
N ASP A 35 12.64 -8.42 13.49
CA ASP A 35 11.92 -7.20 13.22
C ASP A 35 12.85 -6.05 12.80
N VAL A 36 12.28 -5.03 12.17
CA VAL A 36 12.96 -3.77 11.81
C VAL A 36 12.12 -2.61 12.34
N PRO A 37 12.47 -2.06 13.53
CA PRO A 37 11.67 -1.02 14.19
C PRO A 37 11.40 0.23 13.34
N GLY A 38 12.28 0.54 12.39
CA GLY A 38 12.09 1.65 11.46
C GLY A 38 10.83 1.51 10.59
N VAL A 39 10.50 0.28 10.16
CA VAL A 39 9.30 0.01 9.36
C VAL A 39 8.04 0.35 10.15
N TRP A 40 7.95 -0.13 11.40
CA TRP A 40 6.82 0.17 12.28
C TRP A 40 6.71 1.65 12.63
N ARG A 41 7.85 2.32 12.84
CA ARG A 41 7.84 3.77 13.06
C ARG A 41 7.28 4.51 11.83
N ALA A 42 7.69 4.14 10.62
CA ALA A 42 7.17 4.74 9.40
C ALA A 42 5.66 4.52 9.24
N VAL A 43 5.17 3.31 9.52
CA VAL A 43 3.73 2.98 9.46
C VAL A 43 2.93 3.69 10.56
N SER A 44 3.45 3.81 11.79
CA SER A 44 2.76 4.53 12.86
C SER A 44 2.67 6.03 12.58
N VAL A 45 3.76 6.63 12.10
CA VAL A 45 3.75 8.05 11.69
C VAL A 45 2.78 8.26 10.55
N SER A 46 2.71 7.33 9.60
CA SER A 46 1.76 7.35 8.48
C SER A 46 0.30 7.42 8.91
N VAL A 47 -0.10 6.54 9.84
CA VAL A 47 -1.47 6.53 10.38
C VAL A 47 -1.77 7.84 11.11
N LEU A 48 -0.81 8.34 11.90
CA LEU A 48 -0.96 9.62 12.59
C LEU A 48 -1.08 10.78 11.60
N THR A 49 -0.26 10.81 10.54
CA THR A 49 -0.32 11.82 9.48
C THR A 49 -1.68 11.82 8.80
N LEU A 50 -2.23 10.66 8.45
CA LEU A 50 -3.57 10.57 7.86
C LEU A 50 -4.65 11.10 8.80
N PHE A 51 -4.59 10.74 10.07
CA PHE A 51 -5.53 11.21 11.07
C PHE A 51 -5.46 12.74 11.22
N VAL A 52 -4.26 13.28 11.46
CA VAL A 52 -4.04 14.72 11.63
C VAL A 52 -4.45 15.50 10.39
N GLN A 53 -4.08 15.02 9.19
CA GLN A 53 -4.47 15.64 7.93
C GLN A 53 -5.99 15.66 7.76
N SER A 54 -6.67 14.54 8.02
CA SER A 54 -8.13 14.45 7.88
C SER A 54 -8.86 15.39 8.84
N VAL A 55 -8.41 15.46 10.10
CA VAL A 55 -8.95 16.39 11.10
C VAL A 55 -8.68 17.84 10.70
N ALA A 56 -7.46 18.15 10.24
CA ALA A 56 -7.12 19.50 9.81
C ALA A 56 -7.98 19.97 8.64
N ILE A 57 -8.20 19.12 7.63
CA ILE A 57 -9.07 19.43 6.48
C ILE A 57 -10.52 19.64 6.95
N ALA A 58 -11.03 18.79 7.84
CA ALA A 58 -12.38 18.93 8.37
C ALA A 58 -12.57 20.25 9.14
N LEU A 59 -11.59 20.64 9.97
CA LEU A 59 -11.62 21.91 10.71
C LEU A 59 -11.51 23.12 9.77
N LEU A 60 -10.63 23.07 8.77
CA LEU A 60 -10.50 24.14 7.77
C LEU A 60 -11.80 24.32 6.98
N ALA A 61 -12.51 23.25 6.66
CA ALA A 61 -13.79 23.29 5.96
C ALA A 61 -14.92 23.97 6.77
N LEU A 62 -14.76 24.14 8.09
CA LEU A 62 -15.72 24.88 8.93
C LEU A 62 -15.53 26.40 8.84
N VAL A 63 -14.35 26.86 8.42
CA VAL A 63 -13.96 28.28 8.50
C VAL A 63 -13.73 28.89 7.11
N LEU A 64 -13.22 28.10 6.16
CA LEU A 64 -12.87 28.56 4.83
C LEU A 64 -13.97 28.24 3.81
N PRO A 65 -14.23 29.15 2.84
CA PRO A 65 -15.10 28.84 1.72
C PRO A 65 -14.50 27.73 0.85
N PRO A 66 -15.33 26.91 0.18
CA PRO A 66 -14.85 25.83 -0.67
C PRO A 66 -14.08 26.37 -1.88
N LEU A 67 -13.00 25.69 -2.25
CA LEU A 67 -12.27 25.93 -3.50
C LEU A 67 -13.02 25.24 -4.63
N GLU A 68 -13.90 25.95 -5.32
CA GLU A 68 -14.79 25.36 -6.33
C GLU A 68 -14.09 25.00 -7.64
N SER A 69 -13.15 25.83 -8.11
CA SER A 69 -12.46 25.59 -9.38
C SER A 69 -11.11 26.33 -9.49
N GLY A 70 -10.36 26.01 -10.54
CA GLY A 70 -9.14 26.72 -10.91
C GLY A 70 -7.82 26.10 -10.40
N PRO A 71 -6.68 26.72 -10.75
CA PRO A 71 -5.35 26.17 -10.48
C PRO A 71 -5.03 25.97 -9.00
N LEU A 72 -5.61 26.82 -8.14
CA LEU A 72 -5.41 26.73 -6.68
C LEU A 72 -6.07 25.46 -6.10
N ARG A 73 -7.30 25.12 -6.52
CA ARG A 73 -7.99 23.87 -6.13
C ARG A 73 -7.15 22.66 -6.52
N LEU A 74 -6.69 22.64 -7.78
CA LEU A 74 -5.89 21.54 -8.32
C LEU A 74 -4.57 21.40 -7.58
N GLY A 75 -3.81 22.49 -7.43
CA GLY A 75 -2.52 22.48 -6.74
C GLY A 75 -2.64 22.02 -5.29
N PHE A 76 -3.60 22.57 -4.54
CA PHE A 76 -3.84 22.17 -3.15
C PHE A 76 -4.29 20.71 -3.05
N GLY A 77 -5.22 20.28 -3.90
CA GLY A 77 -5.71 18.89 -3.93
C GLY A 77 -4.59 17.89 -4.21
N LEU A 78 -3.72 18.16 -5.18
CA LEU A 78 -2.58 17.30 -5.51
C LEU A 78 -1.56 17.22 -4.36
N ILE A 79 -1.29 18.33 -3.67
CA ILE A 79 -0.44 18.35 -2.47
C ILE A 79 -1.06 17.46 -1.40
N VAL A 80 -2.34 17.66 -1.09
CA VAL A 80 -3.06 16.90 -0.07
C VAL A 80 -3.10 15.40 -0.40
N ALA A 81 -3.30 15.05 -1.68
CA ALA A 81 -3.37 13.67 -2.16
C ALA A 81 -2.04 12.92 -2.06
N THR A 82 -0.92 13.63 -2.21
CA THR A 82 0.44 13.03 -2.24
C THR A 82 1.17 13.14 -0.90
N PHE A 83 0.78 14.08 -0.05
CA PHE A 83 1.48 14.40 1.21
C PHE A 83 1.67 13.19 2.14
N PRO A 84 0.67 12.34 2.43
CA PRO A 84 0.86 11.18 3.31
C PRO A 84 1.91 10.18 2.80
N ALA A 85 1.88 9.89 1.49
CA ALA A 85 2.84 8.99 0.87
C ALA A 85 4.27 9.57 0.90
N ALA A 86 4.41 10.88 0.70
CA ALA A 86 5.70 11.56 0.81
C ALA A 86 6.25 11.50 2.24
N VAL A 87 5.42 11.76 3.25
CA VAL A 87 5.81 11.66 4.67
C VAL A 87 6.25 10.25 5.00
N TRP A 88 5.50 9.23 4.60
CA TRP A 88 5.88 7.83 4.81
C TRP A 88 7.24 7.52 4.19
N LEU A 89 7.47 7.89 2.93
CA LEU A 89 8.72 7.61 2.23
C LEU A 89 9.90 8.29 2.93
N ILE A 90 9.76 9.56 3.32
CA ILE A 90 10.79 10.30 4.04
C ILE A 90 11.14 9.61 5.36
N VAL A 91 10.14 9.26 6.18
CA VAL A 91 10.36 8.59 7.46
C VAL A 91 10.98 7.21 7.25
N MET A 92 10.56 6.48 6.22
CA MET A 92 11.10 5.17 5.89
C MET A 92 12.59 5.25 5.52
N LEU A 93 12.98 6.23 4.69
CA LEU A 93 14.37 6.48 4.31
C LEU A 93 15.24 6.94 5.49
N GLN A 94 14.66 7.65 6.46
CA GLN A 94 15.38 8.10 7.67
C GLN A 94 15.58 7.00 8.70
N THR A 95 14.63 6.07 8.79
CA THR A 95 14.57 5.08 9.88
C THR A 95 15.10 3.71 9.47
N THR A 96 15.21 3.47 8.18
CA THR A 96 15.69 2.20 7.62
C THR A 96 17.03 2.41 6.94
N GLN A 97 17.96 1.47 7.15
CA GLN A 97 19.26 1.52 6.51
C GLN A 97 19.11 1.53 4.98
N SER A 98 19.81 2.43 4.29
CA SER A 98 19.73 2.64 2.84
C SER A 98 19.87 1.35 2.03
N ASN A 99 20.74 0.43 2.46
CA ASN A 99 21.00 -0.84 1.78
C ASN A 99 19.80 -1.81 1.78
N ARG A 100 18.74 -1.56 2.56
CA ARG A 100 17.49 -2.35 2.54
C ARG A 100 16.42 -1.79 1.60
N VAL A 101 16.51 -0.51 1.26
CA VAL A 101 15.50 0.15 0.44
C VAL A 101 15.81 -0.15 -1.02
N SER A 102 15.16 -1.20 -1.53
CA SER A 102 15.31 -1.62 -2.93
C SER A 102 14.59 -0.66 -3.88
N SER A 103 15.11 -0.56 -5.11
CA SER A 103 14.39 0.08 -6.23
C SER A 103 13.04 -0.59 -6.52
N LEU A 104 12.86 -1.84 -6.08
CA LEU A 104 11.58 -2.54 -6.11
C LEU A 104 10.49 -1.77 -5.36
N LEU A 105 10.82 -1.01 -4.32
CA LEU A 105 9.84 -0.23 -3.55
C LEU A 105 9.11 0.78 -4.44
N VAL A 106 9.84 1.51 -5.28
CA VAL A 106 9.27 2.47 -6.24
C VAL A 106 8.45 1.73 -7.30
N THR A 107 8.94 0.57 -7.76
CA THR A 107 8.22 -0.27 -8.73
C THR A 107 6.87 -0.69 -8.18
N ILE A 108 6.81 -1.14 -6.93
CA ILE A 108 5.57 -1.55 -6.26
C ILE A 108 4.63 -0.38 -6.04
N PHE A 109 5.16 0.78 -5.64
CA PHE A 109 4.36 2.00 -5.52
C PHE A 109 3.67 2.36 -6.84
N VAL A 110 4.45 2.42 -7.93
CA VAL A 110 3.92 2.76 -9.27
C VAL A 110 2.96 1.70 -9.77
N LEU A 111 3.29 0.41 -9.61
CA LEU A 111 2.42 -0.69 -10.02
C LEU A 111 1.07 -0.63 -9.29
N ALA A 112 1.07 -0.36 -7.98
CA ALA A 112 -0.16 -0.25 -7.22
C ALA A 112 -0.98 0.99 -7.61
N ALA A 113 -0.33 2.11 -7.90
CA ALA A 113 -0.98 3.30 -8.44
C ALA A 113 -1.67 3.01 -9.79
N LEU A 114 -0.96 2.35 -10.70
CA LEU A 114 -1.49 1.94 -11.99
C LEU A 114 -2.64 0.93 -11.85
N ALA A 115 -2.50 -0.05 -10.96
CA ALA A 115 -3.55 -1.04 -10.71
C ALA A 115 -4.81 -0.37 -10.13
N ALA A 116 -4.66 0.61 -9.23
CA ALA A 116 -5.79 1.39 -8.72
C ALA A 116 -6.53 2.14 -9.84
N ALA A 117 -5.78 2.82 -10.70
CA ALA A 117 -6.32 3.63 -11.79
C ALA A 117 -6.92 2.80 -12.93
N ALA A 118 -6.22 1.75 -13.36
CA ALA A 118 -6.56 0.96 -14.54
C ALA A 118 -7.49 -0.21 -14.25
N PHE A 119 -7.51 -0.72 -13.01
CA PHE A 119 -8.37 -1.85 -12.63
C PHE A 119 -9.43 -1.43 -11.62
N THR A 120 -9.05 -0.98 -10.42
CA THR A 120 -10.05 -0.83 -9.36
C THR A 120 -11.09 0.24 -9.65
N ARG A 121 -10.68 1.40 -10.16
CA ARG A 121 -11.61 2.48 -10.50
C ARG A 121 -12.67 2.04 -11.53
N PRO A 122 -12.31 1.53 -12.72
CA PRO A 122 -13.32 1.07 -13.68
C PRO A 122 -14.09 -0.16 -13.16
N PHE A 123 -13.43 -1.07 -12.43
CA PHE A 123 -14.11 -2.23 -11.86
C PHE A 123 -15.23 -1.82 -10.89
N LEU A 124 -14.95 -0.92 -9.95
CA LEU A 124 -15.96 -0.49 -8.98
C LEU A 124 -17.02 0.43 -9.59
N ASN A 125 -16.63 1.35 -10.47
CA ASN A 125 -17.53 2.37 -10.99
C ASN A 125 -18.35 1.91 -12.20
N GLU A 126 -17.73 1.23 -13.15
CA GLU A 126 -18.36 0.89 -14.43
C GLU A 126 -18.86 -0.56 -14.46
N PHE A 127 -18.05 -1.51 -13.97
CA PHE A 127 -18.42 -2.92 -14.02
C PHE A 127 -19.40 -3.31 -12.90
N ILE A 128 -19.08 -2.95 -11.66
CA ILE A 128 -19.95 -3.20 -10.50
C ILE A 128 -21.05 -2.15 -10.38
N GLY A 129 -20.84 -0.94 -10.93
CA GLY A 129 -21.80 0.17 -10.77
C GLY A 129 -22.01 0.54 -9.30
N LEU A 130 -20.96 0.43 -8.47
CA LEU A 130 -21.07 0.38 -7.00
C LEU A 130 -21.89 1.55 -6.43
N ALA A 131 -21.64 2.77 -6.91
CA ALA A 131 -22.36 3.96 -6.47
C ALA A 131 -23.85 3.94 -6.85
N GLU A 132 -24.20 3.40 -8.02
CA GLU A 132 -25.56 3.45 -8.57
C GLU A 132 -26.56 2.61 -7.75
N TRP A 133 -26.15 1.43 -7.32
CA TRP A 133 -27.03 0.57 -6.54
C TRP A 133 -26.94 0.84 -5.04
N LEU A 134 -25.77 1.21 -4.49
CA LEU A 134 -25.66 1.55 -3.06
C LEU A 134 -26.39 2.84 -2.67
N THR A 135 -26.58 3.77 -3.61
CA THR A 135 -27.37 4.99 -3.35
C THR A 135 -28.86 4.70 -3.19
N ARG A 136 -29.35 3.57 -3.76
CA ARG A 136 -30.74 3.12 -3.66
C ARG A 136 -31.03 2.28 -2.41
N THR A 137 -30.01 1.96 -1.61
CA THR A 137 -30.16 1.17 -0.38
C THR A 137 -30.16 2.04 0.88
N THR A 138 -30.55 1.45 2.02
CA THR A 138 -30.46 2.08 3.34
C THR A 138 -29.01 2.39 3.72
N VAL A 139 -28.82 3.27 4.70
CA VAL A 139 -27.49 3.68 5.19
C VAL A 139 -26.65 2.49 5.66
N ILE A 140 -27.26 1.53 6.36
CA ILE A 140 -26.56 0.33 6.86
C ILE A 140 -26.05 -0.53 5.70
N TYR A 141 -26.89 -0.82 4.71
CA TYR A 141 -26.47 -1.60 3.55
C TYR A 141 -25.45 -0.84 2.69
N ARG A 142 -25.56 0.48 2.61
CA ARG A 142 -24.57 1.33 1.95
C ARG A 142 -23.19 1.23 2.61
N PHE A 143 -23.16 1.28 3.94
CA PHE A 143 -21.95 1.14 4.73
C PHE A 143 -21.33 -0.25 4.56
N LEU A 144 -22.13 -1.30 4.72
CA LEU A 144 -21.67 -2.68 4.55
C LEU A 144 -21.19 -2.95 3.13
N GLY A 145 -21.89 -2.46 2.11
CA GLY A 145 -21.48 -2.62 0.72
C GLY A 145 -20.16 -1.93 0.40
N ASN A 146 -19.91 -0.73 0.92
CA ASN A 146 -18.61 -0.06 0.76
C ASN A 146 -17.48 -0.85 1.44
N ILE A 147 -17.71 -1.42 2.62
CA ILE A 147 -16.68 -2.21 3.31
C ILE A 147 -16.43 -3.55 2.61
N LEU A 148 -17.50 -4.30 2.37
CA LEU A 148 -17.40 -5.68 1.88
C LEU A 148 -17.06 -5.74 0.40
N VAL A 149 -17.48 -4.78 -0.43
CA VAL A 149 -17.20 -4.80 -1.86
C VAL A 149 -15.98 -3.94 -2.17
N ALA A 150 -16.05 -2.63 -1.91
CA ALA A 150 -14.92 -1.74 -2.19
C ALA A 150 -13.71 -2.07 -1.31
N GLY A 151 -13.89 -2.18 0.01
CA GLY A 151 -12.82 -2.50 0.95
C GLY A 151 -12.12 -3.84 0.64
N MET A 152 -12.88 -4.91 0.37
CA MET A 152 -12.27 -6.19 -0.04
C MET A 152 -11.55 -6.09 -1.39
N THR A 153 -12.10 -5.35 -2.36
CA THR A 153 -11.43 -5.15 -3.66
C THR A 153 -10.09 -4.44 -3.49
N HIS A 154 -10.07 -3.37 -2.68
CA HIS A 154 -8.85 -2.64 -2.36
C HIS A 154 -7.81 -3.53 -1.66
N ALA A 155 -8.23 -4.25 -0.61
CA ALA A 155 -7.35 -5.13 0.15
C ALA A 155 -6.81 -6.30 -0.69
N PHE A 156 -7.67 -6.93 -1.47
CA PHE A 156 -7.31 -8.04 -2.36
C PHE A 156 -6.28 -7.60 -3.40
N LEU A 157 -6.46 -6.44 -4.04
CA LEU A 157 -5.53 -6.02 -5.09
C LEU A 157 -4.15 -5.68 -4.51
N VAL A 158 -4.10 -4.99 -3.36
CA VAL A 158 -2.83 -4.74 -2.65
C VAL A 158 -2.15 -6.05 -2.28
N PHE A 159 -2.90 -7.01 -1.71
CA PHE A 159 -2.37 -8.35 -1.41
C PHE A 159 -1.84 -9.06 -2.66
N ALA A 160 -2.62 -9.09 -3.74
CA ALA A 160 -2.27 -9.75 -4.99
C ALA A 160 -0.98 -9.17 -5.59
N ILE A 161 -0.83 -7.84 -5.60
CA ILE A 161 0.38 -7.18 -6.06
C ILE A 161 1.59 -7.71 -5.30
N ILE A 162 1.57 -7.73 -3.97
CA ILE A 162 2.71 -8.21 -3.17
C ILE A 162 2.94 -9.70 -3.38
N ARG A 163 1.87 -10.50 -3.38
CA ARG A 163 1.94 -11.96 -3.46
C ARG A 163 2.52 -12.45 -4.78
N PHE A 164 2.26 -11.74 -5.87
CA PHE A 164 2.69 -12.13 -7.21
C PHE A 164 3.95 -11.40 -7.70
N THR A 165 4.40 -10.32 -7.04
CA THR A 165 5.62 -9.59 -7.47
C THR A 165 6.79 -9.72 -6.50
N VAL A 166 6.56 -9.55 -5.19
CA VAL A 166 7.65 -9.47 -4.20
C VAL A 166 7.88 -10.81 -3.50
N TRP A 167 6.84 -11.61 -3.28
CA TRP A 167 6.92 -12.82 -2.43
C TRP A 167 8.06 -13.77 -2.78
N MET A 168 8.27 -14.07 -4.06
CA MET A 168 9.32 -14.98 -4.53
C MET A 168 10.65 -14.26 -4.83
N ASN A 169 10.71 -12.95 -4.63
CA ASN A 169 11.91 -12.17 -4.90
C ASN A 169 12.94 -12.36 -3.76
N PRO A 170 14.24 -12.55 -4.06
CA PRO A 170 15.29 -12.66 -3.05
C PRO A 170 15.38 -11.46 -2.09
N VAL A 171 14.92 -10.28 -2.53
CA VAL A 171 14.87 -9.07 -1.72
C VAL A 171 13.91 -9.19 -0.53
N PHE A 172 12.92 -10.08 -0.58
CA PHE A 172 12.07 -10.40 0.56
C PHE A 172 12.82 -11.40 1.46
N GLU A 173 13.59 -10.88 2.41
CA GLU A 173 14.39 -11.67 3.37
C GLU A 173 13.62 -11.91 4.66
N ARG A 174 12.79 -10.96 5.10
CA ARG A 174 12.16 -10.92 6.43
C ARG A 174 10.65 -10.77 6.35
N ARG A 175 9.94 -11.21 7.39
CA ARG A 175 8.48 -11.01 7.51
C ARG A 175 8.09 -9.54 7.43
N VAL A 176 8.89 -8.67 8.04
CA VAL A 176 8.65 -7.21 8.05
C VAL A 176 8.77 -6.58 6.65
N ASP A 177 9.43 -7.24 5.69
CA ASP A 177 9.46 -6.77 4.30
C ASP A 177 8.05 -6.79 3.69
N GLY A 178 7.19 -7.73 4.12
CA GLY A 178 5.77 -7.73 3.75
C GLY A 178 5.05 -6.46 4.19
N VAL A 179 5.38 -5.93 5.37
CA VAL A 179 4.84 -4.64 5.86
C VAL A 179 5.41 -3.48 5.05
N MET A 180 6.71 -3.48 4.77
CA MET A 180 7.35 -2.42 3.98
C MET A 180 6.78 -2.33 2.55
N TYR A 181 6.75 -3.45 1.82
CA TYR A 181 6.22 -3.48 0.46
C TYR A 181 4.70 -3.32 0.44
N GLY A 182 3.99 -3.86 1.42
CA GLY A 182 2.56 -3.65 1.61
C GLY A 182 2.23 -2.17 1.81
N ALA A 183 3.01 -1.45 2.62
CA ALA A 183 2.88 0.00 2.78
C ALA A 183 3.19 0.75 1.48
N ALA A 184 4.24 0.36 0.74
CA ALA A 184 4.55 0.94 -0.56
C ALA A 184 3.39 0.80 -1.56
N ALA A 185 2.80 -0.41 -1.65
CA ALA A 185 1.64 -0.67 -2.48
C ALA A 185 0.42 0.12 -2.02
N GLY A 186 0.12 0.11 -0.71
CA GLY A 186 -1.01 0.84 -0.14
C GLY A 186 -0.93 2.35 -0.40
N TRP A 187 0.27 2.93 -0.28
CA TRP A 187 0.47 4.34 -0.56
C TRP A 187 0.36 4.70 -2.04
N GLY A 188 1.00 3.93 -2.92
CA GLY A 188 0.87 4.14 -4.36
C GLY A 188 -0.59 4.04 -4.82
N TYR A 189 -1.28 3.03 -4.31
CA TYR A 189 -2.71 2.81 -4.52
C TYR A 189 -3.55 4.01 -4.06
N ALA A 190 -3.38 4.44 -2.80
CA ALA A 190 -4.16 5.54 -2.22
C ALA A 190 -3.87 6.89 -2.91
N THR A 191 -2.61 7.16 -3.23
CA THR A 191 -2.22 8.37 -3.97
C THR A 191 -2.90 8.44 -5.33
N ALA A 192 -2.95 7.33 -6.08
CA ALA A 192 -3.65 7.31 -7.37
C ALA A 192 -5.14 7.58 -7.24
N ILE A 193 -5.82 6.92 -6.29
CA ILE A 193 -7.26 7.17 -6.04
C ILE A 193 -7.52 8.62 -5.64
N ASN A 194 -6.71 9.19 -4.75
CA ASN A 194 -6.88 10.58 -4.31
C ASN A 194 -6.59 11.58 -5.44
N ILE A 195 -5.60 11.32 -6.30
CA ILE A 195 -5.34 12.16 -7.47
C ILE A 195 -6.54 12.11 -8.43
N LEU A 196 -7.06 10.91 -8.72
CA LEU A 196 -8.23 10.78 -9.59
C LEU A 196 -9.44 11.52 -9.01
N PHE A 197 -9.64 11.46 -7.69
CA PHE A 197 -10.68 12.24 -7.01
C PHE A 197 -10.51 13.76 -7.12
N VAL A 198 -9.27 14.25 -7.18
CA VAL A 198 -8.98 15.70 -7.39
C VAL A 198 -9.25 16.12 -8.83
N LEU A 199 -9.01 15.22 -9.79
CA LEU A 199 -9.16 15.48 -11.22
C LEU A 199 -10.61 15.40 -11.71
N ASP A 200 -11.43 14.59 -11.04
CA ASP A 200 -12.89 14.56 -11.21
C ASP A 200 -13.55 15.85 -10.69
#